data_AF-A0A2V9DB37-F1
#
_entry.id   AF-A0A2V9DB37-F1
#
_cell.length_a   1.000
_cell.length_b   1.000
_cell.length_c   1.000
_cell.angle_alpha   90.00
_cell.angle_beta   90.00
_cell.angle_gamma   90.00
#
_symmetry.space_group_name_H-M   'P 1'
#
loop_
_entity.id
_entity.type
_entity.pdbx_description
1 polymer ?
#
loop_
_entity_poly.entity_id
_entity_poly.type
_entity_poly.pdbx_seq_one_letter_code
_entity_poly.pdbx_strand_id
1 'polypeptide(L)'
;MRQQGDTAGAKAETLAAEEITKSKTSLQAATFATNSGARLLNAGDLEGAIGQFQAAIKLVPTYAPAHYHLAVALQRKGQHKEAQGEFQKAAELDPRLKPPAPK
;
A
#
# COMPACT_ATOMS: atom_id res chain seq x y z
N MET A 1 -11.77 39.41 -34.62
CA MET A 1 -11.76 37.95 -34.91
C MET A 1 -11.68 37.20 -33.60
N ARG A 2 -12.52 36.16 -33.42
CA ARG A 2 -12.55 35.30 -32.23
C ARG A 2 -11.35 34.34 -32.30
N GLN A 3 -10.44 34.37 -31.34
CA GLN A 3 -9.52 33.25 -31.10
C GLN A 3 -10.18 32.34 -30.07
N GLN A 4 -10.93 31.37 -30.57
CA GLN A 4 -11.29 30.17 -29.83
C GLN A 4 -10.12 29.19 -29.96
N GLY A 5 -9.73 28.53 -28.86
CA GLY A 5 -9.43 27.10 -28.98
C GLY A 5 -8.21 26.52 -28.26
N ASP A 6 -7.33 27.28 -27.62
CA ASP A 6 -6.14 26.71 -26.95
C ASP A 6 -6.40 26.10 -25.55
N THR A 7 -7.63 25.69 -25.26
CA THR A 7 -7.97 25.04 -23.98
C THR A 7 -7.70 23.53 -23.95
N ALA A 8 -7.00 22.99 -24.94
CA ALA A 8 -6.64 21.56 -24.97
C ALA A 8 -5.44 21.22 -24.06
N GLY A 9 -4.52 22.18 -23.81
CA GLY A 9 -3.33 21.97 -22.96
C GLY A 9 -3.63 21.96 -21.46
N ALA A 10 -4.52 22.85 -21.00
CA ALA A 10 -4.83 23.01 -19.57
C ALA A 10 -5.49 21.77 -18.94
N LYS A 11 -6.20 20.94 -19.73
CA LYS A 11 -6.83 19.72 -19.21
C LYS A 11 -5.83 18.58 -18.96
N ALA A 12 -4.74 18.52 -19.73
CA ALA A 12 -3.73 17.46 -19.57
C ALA A 12 -2.84 17.71 -18.35
N GLU A 13 -2.48 18.98 -18.09
CA GLU A 13 -1.71 19.35 -16.89
C GLU A 13 -2.53 19.18 -15.60
N THR A 14 -3.84 19.43 -15.63
CA THR A 14 -4.70 19.18 -14.46
C THR A 14 -4.92 17.70 -14.20
N LEU A 15 -5.11 16.86 -15.23
CA LEU A 15 -5.28 15.42 -15.03
C LEU A 15 -4.04 14.78 -14.38
N ALA A 16 -2.85 15.18 -14.81
CA ALA A 16 -1.60 14.75 -14.18
C ALA A 16 -1.48 15.26 -12.73
N ALA A 17 -1.81 16.53 -12.47
CA ALA A 17 -1.78 17.09 -11.12
C ALA A 17 -2.84 16.47 -10.18
N GLU A 18 -4.03 16.17 -10.69
CA GLU A 18 -5.13 15.52 -9.96
C GLU A 18 -4.79 14.06 -9.65
N GLU A 19 -4.17 13.33 -10.59
CA GLU A 19 -3.71 11.97 -10.37
C GLU A 19 -2.54 11.91 -9.38
N ILE A 20 -1.59 12.84 -9.44
CA ILE A 20 -0.50 12.97 -8.46
C ILE A 20 -1.08 13.29 -7.07
N THR A 21 -2.08 14.18 -6.99
CA THR A 21 -2.71 14.56 -5.71
C THR A 21 -3.52 13.41 -5.13
N LYS A 22 -4.28 12.69 -5.96
CA LYS A 22 -5.06 11.52 -5.57
C LYS A 22 -4.14 10.36 -5.15
N SER A 23 -3.08 10.10 -5.91
CA SER A 23 -2.07 9.08 -5.60
C SER A 23 -1.35 9.39 -4.29
N LYS A 24 -0.96 10.64 -4.05
CA LYS A 24 -0.36 11.09 -2.79
C LYS A 24 -1.31 10.97 -1.61
N THR A 25 -2.59 11.30 -1.81
CA THR A 25 -3.63 11.16 -0.77
C THR A 25 -3.89 9.69 -0.43
N SER A 26 -3.99 8.82 -1.45
CA SER A 26 -4.12 7.37 -1.27
C SER A 26 -2.90 6.77 -0.58
N LEU A 27 -1.69 7.22 -0.92
CA LEU A 27 -0.45 6.80 -0.27
C LEU A 27 -0.44 7.22 1.20
N GLN A 28 -0.81 8.46 1.52
CA GLN A 28 -0.89 8.92 2.90
C GLN A 28 -1.92 8.10 3.70
N ALA A 29 -3.07 7.79 3.11
CA ALA A 29 -4.08 6.93 3.73
C ALA A 29 -3.58 5.49 3.93
N ALA A 30 -2.86 4.93 2.95
CA ALA A 30 -2.24 3.61 3.07
C ALA A 30 -1.15 3.56 4.15
N THR A 31 -0.33 4.60 4.25
CA THR A 31 0.66 4.76 5.32
C THR A 31 -0.03 4.83 6.69
N PHE A 32 -1.11 5.62 6.81
CA PHE A 32 -1.86 5.72 8.06
C PHE A 32 -2.48 4.38 8.47
N ALA A 33 -3.15 3.70 7.55
CA ALA A 33 -3.72 2.37 7.80
C ALA A 33 -2.63 1.37 8.21
N THR A 34 -1.46 1.40 7.56
CA THR A 34 -0.32 0.54 7.94
C THR A 34 0.19 0.84 9.35
N ASN A 35 0.34 2.11 9.72
CA ASN A 35 0.76 2.50 11.07
C ASN A 35 -0.28 2.07 12.12
N SER A 36 -1.58 2.20 11.81
CA SER A 36 -2.66 1.71 12.66
C SER A 36 -2.59 0.19 12.84
N GLY A 37 -2.43 -0.56 11.74
CA GLY A 37 -2.27 -2.02 11.75
C GLY A 37 -1.06 -2.47 12.55
N ALA A 38 0.08 -1.77 12.45
CA ALA A 38 1.27 -2.08 13.22
C ALA A 38 1.04 -1.92 14.73
N ARG A 39 0.26 -0.91 15.15
CA ARG A 39 -0.12 -0.73 16.56
C ARG A 39 -1.02 -1.86 17.05
N LEU A 40 -2.01 -2.28 16.26
CA LEU A 40 -2.88 -3.41 16.57
C LEU A 40 -2.09 -4.72 16.68
N LEU A 41 -1.15 -4.94 15.75
CA LEU A 41 -0.26 -6.09 15.75
C LEU A 41 0.59 -6.15 17.03
N ASN A 42 1.12 -5.00 17.48
CA ASN A 42 1.86 -4.90 18.74
C ASN A 42 0.97 -5.14 19.97
N ALA A 43 -0.31 -4.77 19.89
CA ALA A 43 -1.30 -5.06 20.93
C ALA A 43 -1.79 -6.53 20.92
N GLY A 44 -1.39 -7.32 19.93
CA GLY A 44 -1.81 -8.72 19.78
C GLY A 44 -3.13 -8.92 19.03
N ASP A 45 -3.78 -7.85 18.59
CA ASP A 45 -4.97 -7.92 17.74
C ASP A 45 -4.56 -8.21 16.29
N LEU A 46 -4.36 -9.49 16.00
CA LEU A 46 -3.93 -9.96 14.68
C LEU A 46 -5.00 -9.71 13.62
N GLU A 47 -6.28 -9.84 13.95
CA GLU A 47 -7.36 -9.68 12.98
C GLU A 47 -7.57 -8.21 12.59
N GLY A 48 -7.56 -7.32 13.59
CA GLY A 48 -7.59 -5.88 13.35
C GLY A 48 -6.38 -5.41 12.53
N ALA A 49 -5.17 -5.93 12.85
CA ALA A 49 -3.96 -5.61 12.09
C ALA A 49 -4.08 -6.04 10.61
N ILE A 50 -4.49 -7.28 10.36
CA ILE A 50 -4.70 -7.81 8.99
C ILE A 50 -5.68 -6.91 8.22
N GLY A 51 -6.80 -6.54 8.83
CA GLY A 51 -7.80 -5.67 8.20
C GLY A 51 -7.23 -4.31 7.80
N GLN A 52 -6.40 -3.70 8.66
CA GLN A 52 -5.75 -2.42 8.36
C GLN A 52 -4.71 -2.53 7.23
N PHE A 53 -3.90 -3.58 7.20
CA PHE A 53 -2.93 -3.78 6.11
C PHE A 53 -3.63 -4.06 4.78
N GLN A 54 -4.69 -4.85 4.77
CA GLN A 54 -5.51 -5.07 3.58
C GLN A 54 -6.16 -3.77 3.09
N ALA A 55 -6.62 -2.90 3.99
CA ALA A 55 -7.12 -1.58 3.62
C ALA A 55 -6.03 -0.72 2.94
N ALA A 56 -4.80 -0.73 3.48
CA ALA A 56 -3.67 -0.05 2.86
C ALA A 56 -3.38 -0.57 1.45
N ILE A 57 -3.40 -1.90 1.26
CA ILE A 57 -3.20 -2.54 -0.06
C ILE A 57 -4.33 -2.20 -1.04
N LYS A 58 -5.59 -2.14 -0.57
CA LYS A 58 -6.71 -1.72 -1.43
C LYS A 58 -6.57 -0.27 -1.91
N LEU A 59 -6.02 0.61 -1.08
CA LEU A 59 -5.77 2.00 -1.42
C LEU A 59 -4.58 2.13 -2.37
N VAL A 60 -3.49 1.41 -2.11
CA VAL A 60 -2.28 1.41 -2.91
C VAL A 60 -1.74 -0.02 -3.02
N PRO A 61 -2.10 -0.76 -4.09
CA PRO A 61 -1.69 -2.16 -4.27
C PRO A 61 -0.19 -2.37 -4.49
N THR A 62 0.55 -1.29 -4.72
CA THR A 62 2.01 -1.30 -4.88
C THR A 62 2.74 -0.82 -3.62
N TYR A 63 2.02 -0.60 -2.51
CA TYR A 63 2.63 -0.15 -1.26
C TYR A 63 3.29 -1.32 -0.51
N ALA A 64 4.56 -1.55 -0.84
CA ALA A 64 5.37 -2.65 -0.32
C ALA A 64 5.33 -2.83 1.22
N PRO A 65 5.36 -1.76 2.04
CA PRO A 65 5.29 -1.91 3.50
C PRO A 65 4.01 -2.59 3.99
N ALA A 66 2.86 -2.34 3.36
CA ALA A 66 1.61 -2.97 3.77
C ALA A 66 1.60 -4.48 3.48
N HIS A 67 2.12 -4.91 2.33
CA HIS A 67 2.32 -6.33 2.02
C HIS A 67 3.26 -7.00 3.04
N TYR A 68 4.38 -6.36 3.38
CA TYR A 68 5.32 -6.90 4.37
C TYR A 68 4.66 -7.07 5.74
N HIS A 69 3.95 -6.05 6.23
CA HIS A 69 3.31 -6.13 7.54
C HIS A 69 2.11 -7.08 7.57
N LEU A 70 1.36 -7.19 6.46
CA LEU A 70 0.33 -8.23 6.31
C LEU A 70 0.95 -9.63 6.42
N ALA A 71 2.07 -9.86 5.75
CA ALA A 71 2.80 -11.12 5.82
C ALA A 71 3.22 -11.47 7.26
N VAL A 72 3.77 -10.50 8.00
CA VAL A 72 4.14 -10.68 9.42
C VAL A 72 2.90 -11.03 10.26
N ALA A 73 1.78 -10.34 10.06
CA ALA A 73 0.55 -10.59 10.82
C ALA A 73 -0.03 -11.99 10.52
N LEU A 74 -0.07 -12.38 9.25
CA LEU A 74 -0.50 -13.72 8.81
C LEU A 74 0.41 -14.82 9.37
N GLN A 75 1.73 -14.59 9.38
CA GLN A 75 2.68 -15.54 9.96
C GLN A 75 2.44 -15.72 11.47
N ARG A 76 2.18 -14.64 12.22
CA ARG A 76 1.83 -14.71 13.65
C ARG A 76 0.48 -15.40 13.89
N LYS A 77 -0.45 -15.33 12.93
CA LYS A 77 -1.74 -16.05 12.96
C LYS A 77 -1.62 -17.53 12.56
N GLY A 78 -0.44 -17.98 12.11
CA GLY A 78 -0.20 -19.36 11.64
C GLY A 78 -0.53 -19.59 10.15
N GLN A 79 -0.88 -18.54 9.41
CA GLN A 79 -1.22 -18.60 7.99
C GLN A 79 0.03 -18.49 7.11
N HIS A 80 0.94 -19.47 7.26
CA HIS A 80 2.29 -19.40 6.68
C HIS A 80 2.31 -19.32 5.14
N LYS A 81 1.39 -20.01 4.45
CA LYS A 81 1.31 -19.99 2.98
C LYS A 81 0.93 -18.61 2.45
N GLU A 82 -0.09 -17.99 3.04
CA GLU A 82 -0.55 -16.65 2.67
C GLU A 82 0.52 -15.61 3.01
N ALA A 83 1.16 -15.74 4.17
CA ALA A 83 2.27 -14.88 4.56
C ALA A 83 3.43 -14.91 3.55
N GLN A 84 3.79 -16.09 3.04
CA GLN A 84 4.85 -16.21 2.03
C GLN A 84 4.52 -15.46 0.74
N GLY A 85 3.26 -15.54 0.27
CA GLY A 85 2.82 -14.79 -0.90
C GLY A 85 2.94 -13.28 -0.71
N GLU A 86 2.53 -12.78 0.44
CA GLU A 86 2.63 -11.35 0.77
C GLU A 86 4.08 -10.88 0.94
N PHE A 87 4.95 -11.69 1.54
CA PHE A 87 6.38 -11.38 1.59
C PHE A 87 7.03 -11.34 0.20
N GLN A 88 6.66 -12.28 -0.67
CA GLN A 88 7.14 -12.27 -2.05
C GLN A 88 6.69 -11.00 -2.75
N LYS A 89 5.42 -10.61 -2.60
CA LYS A 89 4.90 -9.38 -3.19
C LYS A 89 5.62 -8.13 -2.68
N ALA A 90 5.86 -8.06 -1.37
CA ALA A 90 6.64 -6.98 -0.79
C ALA A 90 8.05 -6.90 -1.39
N ALA A 91 8.72 -8.03 -1.59
CA ALA A 91 10.05 -8.11 -2.18
C ALA A 91 10.09 -7.74 -3.67
N GLU A 92 9.03 -8.08 -4.42
CA GLU A 92 8.88 -7.67 -5.82
C GLU A 92 8.71 -6.16 -5.96
N LEU A 93 8.02 -5.52 -5.00
CA LEU A 93 7.78 -4.07 -4.98
C LEU A 93 8.96 -3.28 -4.41
N ASP A 94 9.57 -3.77 -3.33
CA ASP A 94 10.78 -3.22 -2.71
C ASP A 94 11.73 -4.37 -2.33
N PRO A 95 12.81 -4.60 -3.10
CA PRO A 95 13.77 -5.66 -2.85
C PRO A 95 14.42 -5.63 -1.46
N ARG A 96 14.35 -4.50 -0.74
CA ARG A 96 14.87 -4.38 0.63
C ARG A 96 13.98 -5.08 1.66
N LEU A 97 12.72 -5.32 1.33
CA LEU A 97 11.74 -6.01 2.19
C LEU A 97 11.72 -7.53 1.96
N LYS A 98 12.72 -8.07 1.28
CA LYS A 98 12.83 -9.51 0.99
C LYS A 98 12.70 -10.32 2.28
N PRO A 99 11.86 -11.38 2.28
CA PRO A 99 11.74 -12.23 3.46
C PRO A 99 13.11 -12.78 3.86
N PRO A 100 13.40 -12.88 5.17
CA PRO A 100 14.63 -13.52 5.63
C PRO A 100 14.68 -14.95 5.09
N ALA A 101 15.86 -15.37 4.62
CA ALA A 101 16.05 -16.69 4.06
C ALA A 101 15.57 -17.77 5.06
N PRO A 102 14.82 -18.79 4.62
CA PRO A 102 14.47 -19.90 5.49
C PRO A 102 15.75 -20.52 6.04
N LYS A 103 15.81 -20.73 7.36
CA LYS A 103 16.85 -21.53 8.01
C LYS A 103 16.60 -23.01 7.76
#